data_AF-A0AAJ8KP40-F1
#
_entry.id   AF-A0AAJ8KP40-F1
#
_cell.length_a   1.000
_cell.length_b   1.000
_cell.length_c   1.000
_cell.angle_alpha   90.00
_cell.angle_beta   90.00
_cell.angle_gamma   90.00
#
_symmetry.space_group_name_H-M   'P 1'
#
loop_
_entity.id
_entity.type
_entity.pdbx_description
1 polymer ?
#
loop_
_entity_poly.entity_id
_entity_poly.type
_entity_poly.pdbx_seq_one_letter_code
_entity_poly.pdbx_strand_id
1 'polypeptide(L)'
;MPIATLLVRAVVEYPYEPSDPSSATHMARVANSSFVEELLLSLILDTGNRLFSLNLRLLLAILPYAPLILTPKVPLMAIVLGRAISWRDRPFIDYTSTARDGVTQTQAPEASLSWDVANSAAEMDIEMPDHLKPRRIAQLYIIAMYGAWPSNVIAFVRDPVSYIRGKNVNPMYAVDWDRVWSPGVLATRMEPLIRDFRLHPSLVVFTSTAELADSKRWERIDAAEFIARSQALSNSDQQATSHIGLFDEDEQPPAYPEPTPNPIKLEKENELLRSEAKFTGRVRKQYLYHIGRLHRTSLRLNNDEAEIHSFVNRLKAQTSQIAELTSQLSQARTDASQAQQKHVKWQGQLREKVASFREEKATWQTEAARIRAELSDAHATVKAQREELAEVKNERFKLQNRLTEAEPKIRHLSDYETRMKQLTESQRLWDEDVQRCKEALQQAEASKARCHELEQMLRTSRQETVDRARAIDRPAPVSQGPPASQIANRDQLPDNRPSNDKASQDIGFYIKLLEDAEARNVKLERENLEVNGNVHDTSFIFADEDVQE
;
A
#
# COMPACT_ATOMS: atom_id res chain seq x y z
N MET A 1 -28.80 65.36 -63.43
CA MET A 1 -28.33 64.09 -62.86
C MET A 1 -29.46 63.08 -63.01
N PRO A 2 -29.23 61.88 -63.56
CA PRO A 2 -30.29 60.87 -63.61
C PRO A 2 -30.73 60.54 -62.17
N ILE A 3 -32.03 60.37 -61.95
CA ILE A 3 -32.66 60.17 -60.64
C ILE A 3 -31.99 59.01 -59.87
N ALA A 4 -31.56 57.97 -60.58
CA ALA A 4 -30.81 56.84 -60.02
C ALA A 4 -29.52 57.29 -59.29
N THR A 5 -28.78 58.27 -59.82
CA THR A 5 -27.56 58.78 -59.17
C THR A 5 -27.86 59.54 -57.89
N LEU A 6 -28.97 60.29 -57.86
CA LEU A 6 -29.43 60.99 -56.66
C LEU A 6 -29.91 60.01 -55.59
N LEU A 7 -30.60 58.93 -55.97
CA LEU A 7 -31.02 57.88 -55.06
C LEU A 7 -29.84 57.10 -54.49
N VAL A 8 -28.88 56.70 -55.33
CA VAL A 8 -27.62 56.09 -54.87
C VAL A 8 -26.92 57.03 -53.90
N ARG A 9 -26.82 58.32 -54.20
CA ARG A 9 -26.18 59.31 -53.32
C ARG A 9 -26.93 59.47 -52.00
N ALA A 10 -28.26 59.58 -52.00
CA ALA A 10 -29.05 59.71 -50.78
C ALA A 10 -28.92 58.47 -49.88
N VAL A 11 -28.97 57.29 -50.50
CA VAL A 11 -28.81 55.99 -49.84
C VAL A 11 -27.38 55.79 -49.31
N VAL A 12 -26.37 56.29 -50.03
CA VAL A 12 -24.94 56.25 -49.67
C VAL A 12 -24.48 57.48 -48.86
N GLU A 13 -25.34 58.45 -48.56
CA GLU A 13 -25.02 59.60 -47.69
C GLU A 13 -25.52 59.40 -46.26
N TYR A 14 -26.58 58.60 -46.06
CA TYR A 14 -27.14 58.39 -44.73
C TYR A 14 -26.20 57.60 -43.79
N PRO A 15 -25.88 58.09 -42.57
CA PRO A 15 -24.94 57.43 -41.66
C PRO A 15 -25.37 55.98 -41.38
N TYR A 16 -24.43 55.06 -41.56
CA TYR A 16 -24.61 53.65 -41.25
C TYR A 16 -23.85 53.34 -39.97
N GLU A 17 -24.56 52.93 -38.93
CA GLU A 17 -23.97 52.39 -37.71
C GLU A 17 -23.95 50.85 -37.80
N PRO A 18 -22.77 50.20 -37.78
CA PRO A 18 -22.65 48.75 -37.88
C PRO A 18 -23.22 47.99 -36.66
N SER A 19 -23.62 48.69 -35.60
CA SER A 19 -24.31 48.14 -34.44
C SER A 19 -25.81 47.97 -34.63
N ASP A 20 -26.41 48.64 -35.62
CA ASP A 20 -27.85 48.58 -35.82
C ASP A 20 -28.28 47.22 -36.39
N PRO A 21 -29.40 46.63 -35.91
CA PRO A 21 -29.94 45.43 -36.53
C PRO A 21 -30.29 45.72 -38.00
N SER A 22 -30.02 44.77 -38.89
CA SER A 22 -30.17 44.97 -40.35
C SER A 22 -31.56 45.49 -40.75
N SER A 23 -32.61 45.11 -40.00
CA SER A 23 -34.00 45.57 -40.17
C SER A 23 -34.22 47.06 -39.86
N ALA A 24 -33.40 47.70 -39.03
CA ALA A 24 -33.49 49.12 -38.71
C ALA A 24 -32.79 50.02 -39.74
N THR A 25 -31.97 49.43 -40.63
CA THR A 25 -31.22 50.18 -41.63
C THR A 25 -32.12 50.79 -42.70
N HIS A 26 -31.74 51.96 -43.22
CA HIS A 26 -32.48 52.59 -44.33
C HIS A 26 -32.51 51.74 -45.59
N MET A 27 -31.50 50.89 -45.79
CA MET A 27 -31.47 49.91 -46.89
C MET A 27 -32.63 48.91 -46.78
N ALA A 28 -32.91 48.41 -45.57
CA ALA A 28 -34.06 47.53 -45.34
C ALA A 28 -35.40 48.26 -45.51
N ARG A 29 -35.47 49.56 -45.17
CA ARG A 29 -36.67 50.39 -45.42
C ARG A 29 -36.90 50.62 -46.92
N VAL A 30 -35.84 50.91 -47.67
CA VAL A 30 -35.90 51.02 -49.13
C VAL A 30 -36.26 49.67 -49.76
N ALA A 31 -35.79 48.55 -49.20
CA ALA A 31 -36.17 47.23 -49.68
C ALA A 31 -37.67 46.92 -49.54
N ASN A 32 -38.30 47.47 -48.49
CA ASN A 32 -39.73 47.33 -48.21
C ASN A 32 -40.62 48.28 -49.01
N SER A 33 -40.07 49.25 -49.74
CA SER A 33 -40.88 50.17 -50.55
C SER A 33 -41.13 49.63 -51.97
N SER A 34 -42.09 50.27 -52.67
CA SER A 34 -42.36 50.00 -54.09
C SER A 34 -41.16 50.26 -55.00
N PHE A 35 -40.16 51.00 -54.51
CA PHE A 35 -38.94 51.33 -55.25
C PHE A 35 -38.22 50.10 -55.80
N VAL A 36 -38.14 49.01 -55.02
CA VAL A 36 -37.46 47.79 -55.50
C VAL A 36 -38.18 47.19 -56.71
N GLU A 37 -39.50 47.31 -56.80
CA GLU A 37 -40.26 46.79 -57.94
C GLU A 37 -39.99 47.60 -59.19
N GLU A 38 -39.99 48.94 -59.09
CA GLU A 38 -39.58 49.84 -60.18
C GLU A 38 -38.12 49.62 -60.59
N LEU A 39 -37.22 49.42 -59.63
CA LEU A 39 -35.81 49.13 -59.88
C LEU A 39 -35.65 47.81 -60.66
N LEU A 40 -36.39 46.77 -60.29
CA LEU A 40 -36.38 45.49 -61.00
C LEU A 40 -36.98 45.61 -62.40
N LEU A 41 -38.06 46.36 -62.57
CA LEU A 41 -38.64 46.61 -63.91
C LEU A 41 -37.66 47.34 -64.82
N SER A 42 -37.01 48.40 -64.33
CA SER A 42 -35.94 49.08 -65.07
C SER A 42 -34.80 48.11 -65.44
N LEU A 43 -34.35 47.28 -64.49
CA LEU A 43 -33.35 46.24 -64.76
C LEU A 43 -33.81 45.12 -65.70
N ILE A 44 -35.11 44.95 -65.95
CA ILE A 44 -35.64 43.93 -66.87
C ILE A 44 -35.92 44.52 -68.26
N LEU A 45 -36.35 45.78 -68.34
CA LEU A 45 -36.90 46.37 -69.56
C LEU A 45 -35.99 47.41 -70.22
N ASP A 46 -35.24 48.21 -69.46
CA ASP A 46 -34.45 49.31 -70.02
C ASP A 46 -33.21 48.81 -70.76
N THR A 47 -32.79 49.53 -71.81
CA THR A 47 -31.64 49.19 -72.67
C THR A 47 -30.43 50.09 -72.44
N GLY A 48 -30.55 51.16 -71.63
CA GLY A 48 -29.42 51.98 -71.18
C GLY A 48 -28.35 51.14 -70.46
N ASN A 49 -27.13 51.11 -70.99
CA ASN A 49 -26.05 50.27 -70.48
C ASN A 49 -25.52 50.81 -69.13
N ARG A 50 -25.46 52.13 -68.95
CA ARG A 50 -25.02 52.71 -67.66
C ARG A 50 -26.14 52.74 -66.66
N LEU A 51 -27.35 53.05 -67.10
CA LEU A 51 -28.54 52.94 -66.26
C LEU A 51 -28.63 51.52 -65.67
N PHE A 52 -28.47 50.49 -66.51
CA PHE A 52 -28.43 49.10 -66.05
C PHE A 52 -27.32 48.88 -65.01
N SER A 53 -26.11 49.38 -65.26
CA SER A 53 -24.97 49.27 -64.33
C SER A 53 -25.23 49.94 -62.98
N LEU A 54 -25.78 51.15 -62.99
CA LEU A 54 -26.12 51.94 -61.80
C LEU A 54 -27.26 51.27 -61.00
N ASN A 55 -28.28 50.80 -61.68
CA ASN A 55 -29.41 50.12 -61.05
C ASN A 55 -29.00 48.77 -60.47
N LEU A 56 -28.10 48.05 -61.16
CA LEU A 56 -27.57 46.78 -60.66
C LEU A 56 -26.70 47.02 -59.42
N ARG A 57 -25.93 48.11 -59.43
CA ARG A 57 -25.15 48.57 -58.27
C ARG A 57 -26.03 48.92 -57.08
N LEU A 58 -27.18 49.55 -57.31
CA LEU A 58 -28.14 49.91 -56.28
C LEU A 58 -28.80 48.66 -55.69
N LEU A 59 -29.22 47.71 -56.53
CA LEU A 59 -29.74 46.42 -56.08
C LEU A 59 -28.71 45.66 -55.22
N LEU A 60 -27.44 45.65 -55.64
CA LEU A 60 -26.33 45.09 -54.88
C LEU A 60 -26.08 45.79 -53.54
N ALA A 61 -26.35 47.09 -53.44
CA ALA A 61 -26.22 47.83 -52.18
C ALA A 61 -27.33 47.47 -51.18
N ILE A 62 -28.54 47.16 -51.68
CA ILE A 62 -29.72 46.84 -50.86
C ILE A 62 -29.66 45.38 -50.38
N LEU A 63 -29.22 44.46 -51.25
CA LEU A 63 -29.32 43.02 -51.06
C LEU A 63 -28.82 42.50 -49.69
N PRO A 64 -27.61 42.87 -49.22
CA PRO A 64 -27.07 42.35 -47.96
C PRO A 64 -27.90 42.69 -46.71
N TYR A 65 -28.69 43.76 -46.75
CA TYR A 65 -29.44 44.26 -45.60
C TYR A 65 -30.87 43.72 -45.52
N ALA A 66 -31.37 43.17 -46.63
CA ALA A 66 -32.76 42.78 -46.77
C ALA A 66 -32.97 41.47 -47.57
N PRO A 67 -32.15 40.42 -47.39
CA PRO A 67 -32.28 39.20 -48.21
C PRO A 67 -33.64 38.51 -48.01
N LEU A 68 -34.18 38.53 -46.79
CA LEU A 68 -35.52 37.97 -46.52
C LEU A 68 -36.61 38.70 -47.32
N ILE A 69 -36.57 40.04 -47.36
CA ILE A 69 -37.54 40.88 -48.08
C ILE A 69 -37.43 40.69 -49.59
N LEU A 70 -36.21 40.43 -50.09
CA LEU A 70 -35.95 40.17 -51.51
C LEU A 70 -36.24 38.73 -51.94
N THR A 71 -36.35 37.79 -51.00
CA THR A 71 -36.56 36.35 -51.32
C THR A 71 -37.78 36.10 -52.22
N PRO A 72 -38.95 36.75 -52.01
CA PRO A 72 -40.08 36.63 -52.93
C PRO A 72 -39.81 37.17 -54.35
N LYS A 73 -38.88 38.12 -54.48
CA LYS A 73 -38.50 38.79 -55.74
C LYS A 73 -37.37 38.06 -56.49
N VAL A 74 -36.85 36.96 -55.94
CA VAL A 74 -35.75 36.17 -56.54
C VAL A 74 -36.02 35.71 -57.98
N PRO A 75 -37.23 35.27 -58.37
CA PRO A 75 -37.50 34.93 -59.76
C PRO A 75 -37.28 36.11 -60.74
N LEU A 76 -37.65 37.33 -60.35
CA LEU A 76 -37.38 38.54 -61.14
C LEU A 76 -35.88 38.88 -61.16
N MET A 77 -35.22 38.76 -60.01
CA MET A 77 -33.77 38.92 -59.91
C MET A 77 -33.00 37.89 -60.76
N ALA A 78 -33.53 36.68 -60.92
CA ALA A 78 -32.97 35.67 -61.82
C ALA A 78 -33.09 36.10 -63.30
N ILE A 79 -34.21 36.73 -63.70
CA ILE A 79 -34.35 37.32 -65.04
C ILE A 79 -33.30 38.44 -65.24
N VAL A 80 -33.10 39.31 -64.24
CA VAL A 80 -32.02 40.31 -64.25
C VAL A 80 -30.64 39.65 -64.36
N LEU A 81 -30.42 38.52 -63.70
CA LEU A 81 -29.18 37.74 -63.82
C LEU A 81 -28.95 37.25 -65.25
N GLY A 82 -30.00 36.72 -65.90
CA GLY A 82 -29.94 36.31 -67.31
C GLY A 82 -29.57 37.48 -68.24
N ARG A 83 -30.16 38.66 -67.98
CA ARG A 83 -29.80 39.90 -68.68
C ARG A 83 -28.35 40.31 -68.41
N ALA A 84 -27.90 40.29 -67.16
CA ALA A 84 -26.54 40.67 -66.77
C ALA A 84 -25.48 39.75 -67.41
N ILE A 85 -25.70 38.43 -67.42
CA ILE A 85 -24.84 37.45 -68.10
C ILE A 85 -24.80 37.71 -69.61
N SER A 86 -25.94 38.07 -70.19
CA SER A 86 -26.03 38.37 -71.62
C SER A 86 -25.29 39.65 -71.99
N TRP A 87 -25.44 40.67 -71.15
CA TRP A 87 -24.91 42.02 -71.30
C TRP A 87 -23.41 42.15 -71.05
N ARG A 88 -22.87 41.35 -70.13
CA ARG A 88 -21.47 41.40 -69.64
C ARG A 88 -20.42 41.62 -70.73
N ASP A 89 -20.54 40.90 -71.84
CA ASP A 89 -19.62 40.97 -72.99
C ASP A 89 -20.26 41.56 -74.25
N ARG A 90 -21.58 41.84 -74.22
CA ARG A 90 -22.36 42.25 -75.38
C ARG A 90 -23.36 43.33 -74.95
N PRO A 91 -23.09 44.62 -75.22
CA PRO A 91 -23.92 45.71 -74.73
C PRO A 91 -25.36 45.61 -75.25
N PHE A 92 -26.28 46.21 -74.52
CA PHE A 92 -27.67 46.27 -74.92
C PHE A 92 -27.85 47.20 -76.12
N ILE A 93 -28.75 46.79 -77.03
CA ILE A 93 -29.30 47.63 -78.09
C ILE A 93 -30.82 47.70 -77.95
N ASP A 94 -31.39 48.78 -78.49
CA ASP A 94 -32.83 49.02 -78.46
C ASP A 94 -33.57 47.97 -79.29
N TYR A 95 -34.80 47.62 -78.89
CA TYR A 95 -35.61 46.60 -79.57
C TYR A 95 -35.93 46.98 -81.03
N THR A 96 -35.94 48.27 -81.35
CA THR A 96 -36.12 48.81 -82.70
C THR A 96 -34.86 48.70 -83.58
N SER A 97 -33.70 48.44 -82.98
CA SER A 97 -32.43 48.32 -83.70
C SER A 97 -32.29 46.95 -84.36
N THR A 98 -31.53 46.90 -85.46
CA THR A 98 -31.26 45.64 -86.17
C THR A 98 -30.37 44.72 -85.32
N ALA A 99 -30.80 43.48 -85.13
CA ALA A 99 -30.01 42.47 -84.44
C ALA A 99 -28.69 42.23 -85.19
N ARG A 100 -27.57 42.30 -84.46
CA ARG A 100 -26.21 42.06 -84.98
C ARG A 100 -25.46 41.14 -84.03
N ASP A 101 -24.43 40.49 -84.55
CA ASP A 101 -23.49 39.76 -83.71
C ASP A 101 -22.72 40.72 -82.80
N GLY A 102 -22.52 40.30 -81.54
CA GLY A 102 -21.79 41.08 -80.53
C GLY A 102 -22.64 42.01 -79.67
N VAL A 103 -23.96 42.11 -79.90
CA VAL A 103 -24.89 42.90 -79.06
C VAL A 103 -25.99 42.03 -78.46
N THR A 104 -26.64 42.54 -77.42
CA THR A 104 -27.77 41.89 -76.76
C THR A 104 -29.05 42.70 -77.02
N GLN A 105 -30.02 42.14 -77.72
CA GLN A 105 -31.31 42.79 -77.93
C GLN A 105 -32.25 42.46 -76.76
N THR A 106 -32.83 43.49 -76.16
CA THR A 106 -33.91 43.31 -75.17
C THR A 106 -35.24 43.32 -75.90
N GLN A 107 -36.15 42.41 -75.54
CA GLN A 107 -37.47 42.33 -76.17
C GLN A 107 -38.36 43.50 -75.73
N ALA A 108 -39.35 43.84 -76.55
CA ALA A 108 -40.32 44.88 -76.21
C ALA A 108 -41.10 44.52 -74.94
N PRO A 109 -41.43 45.49 -74.07
CA PRO A 109 -42.22 45.26 -72.86
C PRO A 109 -43.62 44.73 -73.19
N GLU A 110 -44.17 43.91 -72.31
CA GLU A 110 -45.58 43.49 -72.39
C GLU A 110 -46.51 44.71 -72.29
N ALA A 111 -47.57 44.75 -73.12
CA ALA A 111 -48.42 45.93 -73.25
C ALA A 111 -49.12 46.32 -71.93
N SER A 112 -49.35 45.35 -71.04
CA SER A 112 -49.99 45.56 -69.74
C SER A 112 -49.13 46.33 -68.72
N LEU A 113 -47.81 46.42 -68.93
CA LEU A 113 -46.89 47.06 -67.98
C LEU A 113 -46.83 48.58 -68.12
N SER A 114 -47.22 49.15 -69.27
CA SER A 114 -47.17 50.59 -69.55
C SER A 114 -45.82 51.26 -69.21
N TRP A 115 -44.71 50.54 -69.40
CA TRP A 115 -43.36 51.01 -69.08
C TRP A 115 -42.75 51.80 -70.23
N ASP A 116 -42.21 52.98 -69.93
CA ASP A 116 -41.45 53.78 -70.89
C ASP A 116 -39.97 53.36 -70.87
N VAL A 117 -39.49 52.79 -71.97
CA VAL A 117 -38.17 52.15 -72.05
C VAL A 117 -37.08 53.21 -72.18
N ALA A 118 -36.15 53.24 -71.22
CA ALA A 118 -34.96 54.08 -71.31
C ALA A 118 -33.98 53.52 -72.36
N ASN A 119 -34.00 54.12 -73.55
CA ASN A 119 -33.24 53.68 -74.72
C ASN A 119 -31.74 53.91 -74.58
N SER A 120 -30.95 52.94 -75.07
CA SER A 120 -29.49 53.01 -75.15
C SER A 120 -29.01 54.17 -76.01
N ALA A 121 -29.74 54.51 -77.09
CA ALA A 121 -29.42 55.63 -77.97
C ALA A 121 -29.54 57.01 -77.30
N ALA A 122 -30.35 57.13 -76.24
CA ALA A 122 -30.55 58.38 -75.51
C ALA A 122 -29.51 58.59 -74.39
N GLU A 123 -28.66 57.59 -74.14
CA GLU A 123 -27.66 57.64 -73.09
C GLU A 123 -26.46 58.49 -73.55
N MET A 124 -26.03 59.46 -72.73
CA MET A 124 -24.84 60.26 -73.01
C MET A 124 -23.59 59.38 -73.10
N ASP A 125 -22.46 59.86 -73.61
CA ASP A 125 -21.18 59.13 -73.55
C ASP A 125 -20.22 59.69 -72.46
N ILE A 126 -19.93 58.90 -71.43
CA ILE A 126 -19.24 59.20 -70.17
C ILE A 126 -18.57 57.91 -69.72
N GLU A 127 -17.27 57.95 -69.49
CA GLU A 127 -16.54 56.78 -69.01
C GLU A 127 -17.01 56.36 -67.61
N MET A 128 -17.17 55.06 -67.40
CA MET A 128 -17.64 54.51 -66.13
C MET A 128 -16.47 54.04 -65.26
N PRO A 129 -16.55 54.23 -63.92
CA PRO A 129 -15.60 53.66 -62.98
C PRO A 129 -15.45 52.15 -63.14
N ASP A 130 -14.25 51.64 -62.83
CA ASP A 130 -13.91 50.23 -62.98
C ASP A 130 -14.88 49.27 -62.29
N HIS A 131 -15.34 49.63 -61.09
CA HIS A 131 -16.27 48.82 -60.31
C HIS A 131 -17.70 48.76 -60.89
N LEU A 132 -18.06 49.70 -61.77
CA LEU A 132 -19.34 49.71 -62.49
C LEU A 132 -19.22 49.12 -63.90
N LYS A 133 -18.01 48.88 -64.42
CA LYS A 133 -17.83 48.30 -65.75
C LYS A 133 -18.59 46.98 -65.88
N PRO A 134 -19.14 46.65 -67.06
CA PRO A 134 -20.08 45.54 -67.24
C PRO A 134 -19.60 44.20 -66.69
N ARG A 135 -18.34 43.85 -66.96
CA ARG A 135 -17.71 42.63 -66.45
C ARG A 135 -17.70 42.56 -64.93
N ARG A 136 -17.26 43.63 -64.26
CA ARG A 136 -17.10 43.66 -62.81
C ARG A 136 -18.44 43.67 -62.10
N ILE A 137 -19.38 44.53 -62.52
CA ILE A 137 -20.68 44.63 -61.84
C ILE A 137 -21.54 43.38 -62.04
N ALA A 138 -21.51 42.77 -63.22
CA ALA A 138 -22.19 41.49 -63.46
C ALA A 138 -21.58 40.36 -62.60
N GLN A 139 -20.25 40.32 -62.48
CA GLN A 139 -19.56 39.37 -61.59
C GLN A 139 -19.99 39.57 -60.12
N LEU A 140 -20.01 40.80 -59.62
CA LEU A 140 -20.47 41.09 -58.25
C LEU A 140 -21.91 40.66 -58.03
N TYR A 141 -22.78 40.86 -59.03
CA TYR A 141 -24.17 40.40 -58.97
C TYR A 141 -24.29 38.88 -58.95
N ILE A 142 -23.52 38.18 -59.76
CA ILE A 142 -23.43 36.71 -59.73
C ILE A 142 -22.98 36.23 -58.35
N ILE A 143 -21.94 36.87 -57.78
CA ILE A 143 -21.42 36.53 -56.45
C ILE A 143 -22.51 36.69 -55.39
N ALA A 144 -23.21 37.81 -55.37
CA ALA A 144 -24.27 38.06 -54.40
C ALA A 144 -25.46 37.10 -54.58
N MET A 145 -25.90 36.87 -55.82
CA MET A 145 -27.00 35.95 -56.12
C MET A 145 -26.66 34.50 -55.78
N TYR A 146 -25.45 34.04 -56.10
CA TYR A 146 -25.02 32.68 -55.79
C TYR A 146 -24.73 32.48 -54.30
N GLY A 147 -24.22 33.50 -53.60
CA GLY A 147 -24.09 33.48 -52.15
C GLY A 147 -25.46 33.45 -51.44
N ALA A 148 -26.46 34.12 -51.99
CA ALA A 148 -27.79 34.19 -51.41
C ALA A 148 -28.70 33.00 -51.79
N TRP A 149 -28.82 32.65 -53.07
CA TRP A 149 -29.77 31.65 -53.56
C TRP A 149 -29.12 30.76 -54.64
N PRO A 150 -28.08 29.98 -54.27
CA PRO A 150 -27.33 29.16 -55.22
C PRO A 150 -28.23 28.17 -55.98
N SER A 151 -29.23 27.59 -55.31
CA SER A 151 -30.11 26.58 -55.93
C SER A 151 -31.00 27.20 -57.01
N ASN A 152 -31.51 28.41 -56.76
CA ASN A 152 -32.27 29.17 -57.75
C ASN A 152 -31.38 29.66 -58.90
N VAL A 153 -30.16 30.12 -58.63
CA VAL A 153 -29.19 30.51 -59.68
C VAL A 153 -28.89 29.36 -60.63
N ILE A 154 -28.54 28.18 -60.10
CA ILE A 154 -28.24 27.01 -60.92
C ILE A 154 -29.47 26.54 -61.69
N ALA A 155 -30.64 26.49 -61.05
CA ALA A 155 -31.87 26.05 -61.70
C ALA A 155 -32.27 26.97 -62.87
N PHE A 156 -32.16 28.29 -62.68
CA PHE A 156 -32.47 29.28 -63.71
C PHE A 156 -31.48 29.24 -64.88
N VAL A 157 -30.17 29.22 -64.59
CA VAL A 157 -29.14 29.21 -65.65
C VAL A 157 -29.21 27.93 -66.49
N ARG A 158 -29.53 26.79 -65.86
CA ARG A 158 -29.64 25.50 -66.54
C ARG A 158 -30.81 25.45 -67.52
N ASP A 159 -31.98 25.91 -67.09
CA ASP A 159 -33.19 25.95 -67.91
C ASP A 159 -34.07 27.15 -67.50
N PRO A 160 -33.86 28.32 -68.12
CA PRO A 160 -34.53 29.55 -67.69
C PRO A 160 -36.04 29.50 -67.91
N VAL A 161 -36.49 28.91 -69.02
CA VAL A 161 -37.92 28.87 -69.37
C VAL A 161 -38.68 28.00 -68.37
N SER A 162 -38.20 26.79 -68.11
CA SER A 162 -38.84 25.89 -67.13
C SER A 162 -38.81 26.47 -65.72
N TYR A 163 -37.71 27.14 -65.34
CA TYR A 163 -37.61 27.82 -64.05
C TYR A 163 -38.66 28.94 -63.92
N ILE A 164 -38.76 29.83 -64.91
CA ILE A 164 -39.70 30.96 -64.89
C ILE A 164 -41.15 30.47 -64.84
N ARG A 165 -41.51 29.47 -65.67
CA ARG A 165 -42.84 28.84 -65.66
C ARG A 165 -43.14 28.20 -64.30
N GLY A 166 -42.19 27.46 -63.73
CA GLY A 166 -42.34 26.82 -62.43
C GLY A 166 -42.48 27.78 -61.24
N LYS A 167 -42.04 29.03 -61.40
CA LYS A 167 -42.18 30.10 -60.39
C LYS A 167 -43.38 31.01 -60.63
N ASN A 168 -44.19 30.76 -61.66
CA ASN A 168 -45.39 31.55 -62.02
C ASN A 168 -45.10 33.05 -62.19
N VAL A 169 -44.01 33.40 -62.86
CA VAL A 169 -43.69 34.81 -63.14
C VAL A 169 -44.58 35.33 -64.26
N ASN A 170 -45.20 36.50 -64.06
CA ASN A 170 -46.00 37.17 -65.09
C ASN A 170 -45.16 37.47 -66.34
N PRO A 171 -45.76 37.48 -67.55
CA PRO A 171 -45.06 37.89 -68.77
C PRO A 171 -44.52 39.32 -68.63
N MET A 172 -43.21 39.49 -68.85
CA MET A 172 -42.54 40.80 -68.78
C MET A 172 -42.30 41.41 -70.17
N TYR A 173 -42.21 40.55 -71.19
CA TYR A 173 -41.96 40.92 -72.57
C TYR A 173 -43.15 40.53 -73.42
N ALA A 174 -43.40 41.25 -74.51
CA ALA A 174 -44.44 40.96 -75.51
C ALA A 174 -44.25 39.62 -76.26
N VAL A 175 -43.24 38.85 -75.88
CA VAL A 175 -42.81 37.61 -76.54
C VAL A 175 -42.62 36.54 -75.48
N ASP A 176 -42.98 35.30 -75.80
CA ASP A 176 -42.76 34.14 -74.94
C ASP A 176 -41.29 33.97 -74.54
N TRP A 177 -41.08 33.45 -73.32
CA TRP A 177 -39.76 33.22 -72.73
C TRP A 177 -38.84 32.33 -73.59
N ASP A 178 -39.40 31.42 -74.39
CA ASP A 178 -38.66 30.56 -75.33
C ASP A 178 -37.89 31.37 -76.40
N ARG A 179 -38.34 32.60 -76.70
CA ARG A 179 -37.69 33.48 -77.68
C ARG A 179 -36.76 34.51 -77.04
N VAL A 180 -36.77 34.65 -75.71
CA VAL A 180 -35.90 35.58 -74.98
C VAL A 180 -34.49 35.00 -74.87
N TRP A 181 -34.38 33.72 -74.46
CA TRP A 181 -33.12 32.99 -74.42
C TRP A 181 -33.26 31.66 -75.14
N SER A 182 -32.40 31.42 -76.13
CA SER A 182 -32.32 30.09 -76.72
C SER A 182 -31.76 29.07 -75.71
N PRO A 183 -32.17 27.79 -75.81
CA PRO A 183 -31.76 26.76 -74.88
C PRO A 183 -30.23 26.67 -74.76
N GLY A 184 -29.72 26.63 -73.53
CA GLY A 184 -28.30 26.46 -73.23
C GLY A 184 -27.44 27.73 -73.30
N VAL A 185 -27.90 28.85 -73.86
CA VAL A 185 -27.06 30.07 -74.01
C VAL A 185 -26.59 30.62 -72.66
N LEU A 186 -27.47 30.67 -71.67
CA LEU A 186 -27.09 31.12 -70.32
C LEU A 186 -26.11 30.16 -69.66
N ALA A 187 -26.33 28.84 -69.82
CA ALA A 187 -25.42 27.82 -69.30
C ALA A 187 -24.02 27.95 -69.90
N THR A 188 -23.88 28.08 -71.22
CA THR A 188 -22.58 28.25 -71.90
C THR A 188 -21.84 29.50 -71.44
N ARG A 189 -22.54 30.60 -71.15
CA ARG A 189 -21.92 31.85 -70.67
C ARG A 189 -21.58 31.82 -69.18
N MET A 190 -22.38 31.12 -68.38
CA MET A 190 -22.19 31.02 -66.94
C MET A 190 -21.16 29.93 -66.56
N GLU A 191 -21.01 28.88 -67.35
CA GLU A 191 -20.07 27.79 -67.09
C GLU A 191 -18.64 28.27 -66.80
N PRO A 192 -17.98 29.13 -67.61
CA PRO A 192 -16.63 29.60 -67.30
C PRO A 192 -16.60 30.47 -66.03
N LEU A 193 -17.69 31.18 -65.72
CA LEU A 193 -17.76 32.03 -64.53
C LEU A 193 -17.87 31.21 -63.26
N ILE A 194 -18.66 30.14 -63.28
CA ILE A 194 -18.94 29.37 -62.06
C ILE A 194 -17.79 28.43 -61.69
N ARG A 195 -16.86 28.15 -62.62
CA ARG A 195 -15.63 27.39 -62.32
C ARG A 195 -14.76 28.05 -61.26
N ASP A 196 -14.84 29.38 -61.14
CA ASP A 196 -14.10 30.13 -60.12
C ASP A 196 -14.82 30.11 -58.75
N PHE A 197 -16.01 29.51 -58.67
CA PHE A 197 -16.80 29.44 -57.46
C PHE A 197 -16.62 28.11 -56.74
N ARG A 198 -16.62 28.18 -55.41
CA ARG A 198 -16.74 27.02 -54.53
C ARG A 198 -18.17 26.50 -54.54
N LEU A 199 -18.33 25.19 -54.34
CA LEU A 199 -19.65 24.58 -54.22
C LEU A 199 -20.34 25.10 -52.95
N HIS A 200 -21.52 25.70 -53.11
CA HIS A 200 -22.28 26.21 -51.97
C HIS A 200 -22.97 25.05 -51.23
N PRO A 201 -22.81 24.90 -49.89
CA PRO A 201 -23.39 23.79 -49.13
C PRO A 201 -24.91 23.62 -49.28
N SER A 202 -25.66 24.73 -49.37
CA SER A 202 -27.11 24.72 -49.63
C SER A 202 -27.56 23.92 -50.85
N LEU A 203 -26.71 23.74 -51.87
CA LEU A 203 -27.07 22.95 -53.06
C LEU A 203 -27.31 21.47 -52.75
N VAL A 204 -26.74 20.95 -51.65
CA VAL A 204 -26.94 19.56 -51.20
C VAL A 204 -28.28 19.41 -50.48
N VAL A 205 -28.74 20.47 -49.82
CA VAL A 205 -29.88 20.42 -48.90
C VAL A 205 -31.17 20.92 -49.55
N PHE A 206 -31.08 21.96 -50.39
CA PHE A 206 -32.23 22.68 -50.89
C PHE A 206 -32.44 22.50 -52.39
N THR A 207 -33.70 22.37 -52.78
CA THR A 207 -34.17 22.59 -54.15
C THR A 207 -34.47 24.08 -54.36
N SER A 208 -34.66 24.51 -55.62
CA SER A 208 -35.00 25.90 -55.91
C SER A 208 -36.28 26.38 -55.21
N THR A 209 -37.25 25.50 -54.95
CA THR A 209 -38.48 25.86 -54.19
C THR A 209 -38.25 25.83 -52.69
N ALA A 210 -37.55 24.81 -52.17
CA ALA A 210 -37.26 24.71 -50.73
C ALA A 210 -36.37 25.86 -50.24
N GLU A 211 -35.40 26.29 -51.05
CA GLU A 211 -34.50 27.40 -50.71
C GLU A 211 -35.23 28.73 -50.50
N LEU A 212 -36.30 28.99 -51.26
CA LEU A 212 -37.09 30.23 -51.11
C LEU A 212 -38.06 30.17 -49.91
N ALA A 213 -38.40 28.97 -49.43
CA ALA A 213 -39.29 28.77 -48.30
C ALA A 213 -38.57 28.88 -46.94
N ASP A 214 -37.23 28.78 -46.91
CA ASP A 214 -36.44 28.83 -45.68
C ASP A 214 -36.20 30.28 -45.21
N SER A 215 -37.17 30.85 -44.51
CA SER A 215 -37.05 32.16 -43.88
C SER A 215 -36.06 32.19 -42.71
N LYS A 216 -35.89 31.06 -42.00
CA LYS A 216 -35.02 30.94 -40.82
C LYS A 216 -33.56 31.17 -41.15
N ARG A 217 -33.16 30.87 -42.40
CA ARG A 217 -31.83 31.15 -42.94
C ARG A 217 -31.35 32.58 -42.68
N TRP A 218 -32.27 33.55 -42.71
CA TRP A 218 -31.93 34.97 -42.67
C TRP A 218 -32.01 35.61 -41.27
N GLU A 219 -32.49 34.90 -40.24
CA GLU A 219 -32.73 35.47 -38.90
C GLU A 219 -31.46 35.95 -38.18
N ARG A 220 -30.32 35.33 -38.48
CA ARG A 220 -29.03 35.56 -37.79
C ARG A 220 -27.94 36.15 -38.68
N ILE A 221 -28.24 36.42 -39.95
CA ILE A 221 -27.23 36.86 -40.91
C ILE A 221 -27.07 38.37 -40.83
N ASP A 222 -25.85 38.79 -40.51
CA ASP A 222 -25.43 40.18 -40.62
C ASP A 222 -25.03 40.52 -42.07
N ALA A 223 -25.27 41.76 -42.50
CA ALA A 223 -25.04 42.21 -43.87
C ALA A 223 -23.57 42.07 -44.29
N ALA A 224 -22.62 42.37 -43.39
CA ALA A 224 -21.21 42.20 -43.68
C ALA A 224 -20.77 40.74 -43.69
N GLU A 225 -21.34 39.91 -42.81
CA GLU A 225 -21.14 38.47 -42.83
C GLU A 225 -21.65 37.87 -44.15
N PHE A 226 -22.80 38.33 -44.62
CA PHE A 226 -23.34 37.97 -45.93
C PHE A 226 -22.37 38.32 -47.07
N ILE A 227 -21.85 39.56 -47.09
CA ILE A 227 -20.91 40.01 -48.12
C ILE A 227 -19.64 39.16 -48.07
N ALA A 228 -19.05 38.99 -46.88
CA ALA A 228 -17.81 38.23 -46.71
C ALA A 228 -17.98 36.76 -47.12
N ARG A 229 -19.08 36.12 -46.73
CA ARG A 229 -19.41 34.74 -47.14
C ARG A 229 -19.59 34.63 -48.65
N SER A 230 -20.32 35.57 -49.26
CA SER A 230 -20.55 35.57 -50.69
C SER A 230 -19.25 35.73 -51.46
N GLN A 231 -18.39 36.67 -51.06
CA GLN A 231 -17.07 36.87 -51.67
C GLN A 231 -16.15 35.66 -51.47
N ALA A 232 -16.15 35.02 -50.29
CA ALA A 232 -15.32 33.84 -50.01
C ALA A 232 -15.69 32.60 -50.86
N LEU A 233 -16.90 32.57 -51.44
CA LEU A 233 -17.29 31.55 -52.40
C LEU A 233 -16.63 31.76 -53.76
N SER A 234 -16.25 32.99 -54.11
CA SER A 234 -15.55 33.30 -55.34
C SER A 234 -14.04 33.27 -55.10
N ASN A 235 -13.31 32.45 -55.83
CA ASN A 235 -11.84 32.44 -55.76
C ASN A 235 -11.21 33.66 -56.47
N SER A 236 -12.01 34.53 -57.09
CA SER A 236 -11.54 35.73 -57.80
C SER A 236 -10.74 36.69 -56.91
N ASP A 237 -11.01 36.73 -55.60
CA ASP A 237 -10.30 37.64 -54.67
C ASP A 237 -8.94 37.10 -54.21
N GLN A 238 -8.63 35.81 -54.41
CA GLN A 238 -7.27 35.30 -54.15
C GLN A 238 -6.26 35.85 -55.15
N GLN A 239 -6.69 36.14 -56.39
CA GLN A 239 -5.81 36.76 -57.40
C GLN A 239 -5.64 38.27 -57.20
N ALA A 240 -6.66 38.97 -56.68
CA ALA A 240 -6.56 40.40 -56.36
C ALA A 240 -5.71 40.66 -55.10
N THR A 241 -5.77 39.77 -54.10
CA THR A 241 -4.91 39.87 -52.91
C THR A 241 -3.45 39.51 -53.17
N SER A 242 -3.16 38.67 -54.17
CA SER A 242 -1.78 38.48 -54.65
C SER A 242 -1.22 39.66 -55.45
N HIS A 243 -2.06 40.58 -55.93
CA HIS A 243 -1.64 41.82 -56.58
C HIS A 243 -1.62 43.04 -55.65
N ILE A 244 -2.06 42.90 -54.39
CA ILE A 244 -1.74 43.86 -53.32
C ILE A 244 -0.38 43.46 -52.75
N GLY A 245 0.62 43.43 -53.63
CA GLY A 245 2.02 43.50 -53.23
C GLY A 245 2.24 44.86 -52.59
N LEU A 246 2.97 44.89 -51.47
CA LEU A 246 3.34 46.09 -50.72
C LEU A 246 4.31 47.03 -51.49
N PHE A 247 4.38 46.88 -52.81
CA PHE A 247 5.20 47.61 -53.77
C PHE A 247 4.42 47.69 -55.09
N ASP A 248 3.49 48.62 -55.19
CA ASP A 248 3.17 49.20 -56.50
C ASP A 248 4.24 50.28 -56.71
N GLU A 249 5.21 49.98 -57.57
CA GLU A 249 6.05 51.00 -58.18
C GLU A 249 5.16 51.97 -58.94
N ASP A 250 5.54 53.26 -58.91
CA ASP A 250 4.92 54.35 -59.66
C ASP A 250 4.73 53.98 -61.15
N GLU A 251 3.55 53.48 -61.50
CA GLU A 251 3.13 53.36 -62.89
C GLU A 251 2.81 54.78 -63.39
N GLN A 252 3.78 55.39 -64.07
CA GLN A 252 3.63 56.69 -64.74
C GLN A 252 2.37 56.69 -65.62
N PRO A 253 1.48 57.69 -65.49
CA PRO A 253 0.32 57.76 -66.36
C PRO A 253 0.76 57.96 -67.82
N PRO A 254 0.18 57.23 -68.78
CA PRO A 254 0.42 57.48 -70.20
C PRO A 254 -0.03 58.90 -70.54
N ALA A 255 0.75 59.56 -71.39
CA ALA A 255 0.49 60.91 -71.87
C ALA A 255 -0.84 60.96 -72.63
N TYR A 256 -1.87 61.55 -72.02
CA TYR A 256 -3.11 61.89 -72.71
C TYR A 256 -2.94 63.21 -73.47
N PRO A 257 -3.30 63.29 -74.76
CA PRO A 257 -3.48 64.56 -75.44
C PRO A 257 -4.69 65.28 -74.83
N GLU A 258 -4.55 66.58 -74.57
CA GLU A 258 -5.58 67.42 -73.94
C GLU A 258 -6.94 67.33 -74.63
N PRO A 259 -8.03 67.02 -73.89
CA PRO A 259 -9.36 67.41 -74.26
C PRO A 259 -9.77 68.67 -73.47
N THR A 260 -10.27 69.67 -74.19
CA THR A 260 -10.83 70.91 -73.64
C THR A 260 -11.74 70.65 -72.42
N PRO A 261 -11.58 71.41 -71.32
CA PRO A 261 -12.28 71.15 -70.08
C PRO A 261 -13.75 71.54 -70.22
N ASN A 262 -14.62 70.54 -70.33
CA ASN A 262 -16.05 70.72 -70.16
C ASN A 262 -16.34 70.75 -68.64
N PRO A 263 -16.65 71.92 -68.04
CA PRO A 263 -16.80 72.06 -66.58
C PRO A 263 -17.89 71.14 -66.01
N ILE A 264 -18.93 70.87 -66.80
CA ILE A 264 -20.04 69.99 -66.45
C ILE A 264 -19.60 68.51 -66.34
N LYS A 265 -18.60 68.08 -67.12
CA LYS A 265 -18.05 66.72 -67.05
C LYS A 265 -17.23 66.55 -65.78
N LEU A 266 -16.38 67.53 -65.50
CA LEU A 266 -15.53 67.56 -64.30
C LEU A 266 -16.35 67.63 -63.00
N GLU A 267 -17.40 68.46 -62.94
CA GLU A 267 -18.29 68.54 -61.77
C GLU A 267 -18.95 67.20 -61.47
N LYS A 268 -19.48 66.51 -62.49
CA LYS A 268 -20.13 65.21 -62.33
C LYS A 268 -19.16 64.11 -61.92
N GLU A 269 -17.95 64.11 -62.46
CA GLU A 269 -16.88 63.20 -62.06
C GLU A 269 -16.45 63.42 -60.61
N ASN A 270 -16.35 64.68 -60.18
CA ASN A 270 -16.03 65.02 -58.79
C ASN A 270 -17.11 64.52 -57.82
N GLU A 271 -18.39 64.63 -58.20
CA GLU A 271 -19.49 64.09 -57.39
C GLU A 271 -19.46 62.56 -57.31
N LEU A 272 -19.12 61.88 -58.41
CA LEU A 272 -18.98 60.43 -58.46
C LEU A 272 -17.86 59.95 -57.52
N LEU A 273 -16.68 60.54 -57.61
CA LEU A 273 -15.54 60.23 -56.75
C LEU A 273 -15.85 60.46 -55.27
N ARG A 274 -16.58 61.53 -54.93
CA ARG A 274 -17.05 61.77 -53.55
C ARG A 274 -18.00 60.68 -53.07
N SER A 275 -18.91 60.20 -53.91
CA SER A 275 -19.84 59.12 -53.54
C SER A 275 -19.11 57.79 -53.36
N GLU A 276 -18.09 57.52 -54.18
CA GLU A 276 -17.26 56.32 -54.08
C GLU A 276 -16.41 56.33 -52.80
N ALA A 277 -15.75 57.46 -52.49
CA ALA A 277 -14.99 57.62 -51.25
C ALA A 277 -15.87 57.40 -49.99
N LYS A 278 -17.13 57.85 -50.02
CA LYS A 278 -18.09 57.58 -48.93
C LYS A 278 -18.44 56.09 -48.84
N PHE A 279 -18.65 55.41 -49.97
CA PHE A 279 -18.95 53.98 -49.99
C PHE A 279 -17.77 53.14 -49.48
N THR A 280 -16.57 53.38 -50.02
CA THR A 280 -15.35 52.66 -49.59
C THR A 280 -15.07 52.89 -48.11
N GLY A 281 -15.27 54.12 -47.61
CA GLY A 281 -15.18 54.44 -46.20
C GLY A 281 -16.16 53.66 -45.32
N ARG A 282 -17.41 53.44 -45.76
CA ARG A 282 -18.39 52.63 -45.03
C ARG A 282 -18.01 51.16 -44.97
N VAL A 283 -17.65 50.59 -46.12
CA VAL A 283 -17.21 49.19 -46.21
C VAL A 283 -15.99 48.95 -45.31
N ARG A 284 -15.03 49.88 -45.30
CA ARG A 284 -13.86 49.80 -44.43
C ARG A 284 -14.24 49.83 -42.94
N LYS A 285 -15.16 50.71 -42.53
CA LYS A 285 -15.67 50.75 -41.15
C LYS A 285 -16.38 49.45 -40.75
N GLN A 286 -17.15 48.85 -41.65
CA GLN A 286 -17.75 47.53 -41.43
C GLN A 286 -16.67 46.48 -41.18
N TYR A 287 -15.70 46.32 -42.09
CA TYR A 287 -14.63 45.33 -41.91
C TYR A 287 -13.88 45.50 -40.59
N LEU A 288 -13.53 46.73 -40.21
CA LEU A 288 -12.88 47.03 -38.93
C LEU A 288 -13.74 46.61 -37.73
N TYR A 289 -15.04 46.88 -37.76
CA TYR A 289 -15.96 46.47 -36.69
C TYR A 289 -16.05 44.93 -36.58
N HIS A 290 -16.19 44.22 -37.69
CA HIS A 290 -16.29 42.76 -37.68
C HIS A 290 -14.97 42.08 -37.30
N ILE A 291 -13.83 42.58 -37.78
CA ILE A 291 -12.50 42.13 -37.33
C ILE A 291 -12.38 42.33 -35.82
N GLY A 292 -12.78 43.50 -35.30
CA GLY A 292 -12.76 43.78 -33.87
C GLY A 292 -13.67 42.85 -33.06
N ARG A 293 -14.89 42.57 -33.54
CA ARG A 293 -15.81 41.61 -32.92
C ARG A 293 -15.23 40.20 -32.93
N LEU A 294 -14.75 39.73 -34.07
CA LEU A 294 -14.16 38.39 -34.23
C LEU A 294 -12.93 38.21 -33.34
N HIS A 295 -12.09 39.25 -33.24
CA HIS A 295 -10.92 39.23 -32.35
C HIS A 295 -11.33 39.14 -30.88
N ARG A 296 -12.34 39.92 -30.42
CA ARG A 296 -12.87 39.78 -29.06
C ARG A 296 -13.44 38.39 -28.78
N THR A 297 -14.16 37.81 -29.74
CA THR A 297 -14.68 36.45 -29.61
C THR A 297 -13.55 35.43 -29.56
N SER A 298 -12.52 35.56 -30.39
CA SER A 298 -11.33 34.71 -30.37
C SER A 298 -10.58 34.80 -29.04
N LEU A 299 -10.39 36.01 -28.50
CA LEU A 299 -9.76 36.20 -27.19
C LEU A 299 -10.57 35.52 -26.07
N ARG A 300 -11.90 35.63 -26.11
CA ARG A 300 -12.78 34.95 -25.16
C ARG A 300 -12.66 33.43 -25.26
N LEU A 301 -12.71 32.87 -26.46
CA LEU A 301 -12.57 31.43 -26.68
C LEU A 301 -11.21 30.91 -26.21
N ASN A 302 -10.13 31.64 -26.49
CA ASN A 302 -8.78 31.28 -26.03
C ASN A 302 -8.67 31.32 -24.49
N ASN A 303 -9.35 32.28 -23.84
CA ASN A 303 -9.42 32.31 -22.37
C ASN A 303 -10.19 31.11 -21.82
N ASP A 304 -11.37 30.83 -22.38
CA ASP A 304 -12.20 29.69 -21.98
C ASP A 304 -11.43 28.36 -22.17
N GLU A 305 -10.66 28.23 -23.26
CA GLU A 305 -9.80 27.07 -23.52
C GLU A 305 -8.64 26.95 -22.52
N ALA A 306 -8.01 28.06 -22.13
CA ALA A 306 -7.00 28.08 -21.08
C ALA A 306 -7.58 27.65 -19.71
N GLU A 307 -8.80 28.08 -19.39
CA GLU A 307 -9.51 27.63 -18.19
C GLU A 307 -9.76 26.12 -18.22
N ILE A 308 -10.21 25.57 -19.35
CA ILE A 308 -10.39 24.13 -19.55
C ILE A 308 -9.08 23.38 -19.30
N HIS A 309 -7.97 23.83 -19.87
CA HIS A 309 -6.66 23.22 -19.63
C HIS A 309 -6.27 23.25 -18.15
N SER A 310 -6.58 24.34 -17.43
CA SER A 310 -6.35 24.43 -15.98
C SER A 310 -7.18 23.40 -15.18
N PHE A 311 -8.44 23.18 -15.57
CA PHE A 311 -9.31 22.19 -14.92
C PHE A 311 -8.82 20.77 -15.17
N VAL A 312 -8.43 20.46 -16.42
CA VAL A 312 -7.87 19.16 -16.77
C VAL A 312 -6.60 18.85 -15.97
N ASN A 313 -5.71 19.83 -15.81
CA ASN A 313 -4.50 19.66 -15.02
C ASN A 313 -4.82 19.41 -13.53
N ARG A 314 -5.80 20.12 -12.96
CA ARG A 314 -6.28 19.88 -11.60
C ARG A 314 -6.88 18.48 -11.43
N LEU A 315 -7.71 18.03 -12.38
CA LEU A 315 -8.28 16.67 -12.36
C LEU A 315 -7.20 15.59 -12.42
N LYS A 316 -6.17 15.77 -13.25
CA LYS A 316 -5.02 14.85 -13.30
C LYS A 316 -4.28 14.80 -11.96
N ALA A 317 -4.02 15.95 -11.34
CA ALA A 317 -3.39 16.02 -10.02
C ALA A 317 -4.23 15.32 -8.94
N GLN A 318 -5.54 15.57 -8.90
CA GLN A 318 -6.46 14.91 -7.98
C GLN A 318 -6.53 13.40 -8.22
N THR A 319 -6.52 12.95 -9.47
CA THR A 319 -6.49 11.52 -9.80
C THR A 319 -5.21 10.85 -9.31
N SER A 320 -4.05 11.52 -9.49
CA SER A 320 -2.77 11.05 -8.94
C SER A 320 -2.82 10.94 -7.40
N GLN A 321 -3.40 11.94 -6.73
CA GLN A 321 -3.54 11.94 -5.27
C GLN A 321 -4.47 10.81 -4.79
N ILE A 322 -5.57 10.54 -5.50
CA ILE A 322 -6.47 9.41 -5.18
C ILE A 322 -5.72 8.09 -5.34
N ALA A 323 -4.93 7.92 -6.41
CA ALA A 323 -4.14 6.71 -6.62
C ALA A 323 -3.11 6.50 -5.50
N GLU A 324 -2.42 7.57 -5.09
CA GLU A 324 -1.45 7.53 -3.99
C GLU A 324 -2.12 7.17 -2.66
N LEU A 325 -3.22 7.85 -2.30
CA LEU A 325 -3.96 7.55 -1.07
C LEU A 325 -4.55 6.14 -1.07
N THR A 326 -5.00 5.64 -2.23
CA THR A 326 -5.50 4.27 -2.37
C THR A 326 -4.37 3.26 -2.15
N SER A 327 -3.18 3.53 -2.70
CA SER A 327 -1.98 2.72 -2.47
C SER A 327 -1.59 2.71 -0.99
N GLN A 328 -1.52 3.88 -0.36
CA GLN A 328 -1.21 4.02 1.08
C GLN A 328 -2.21 3.27 1.96
N LEU A 329 -3.51 3.36 1.65
CA LEU A 329 -4.57 2.63 2.37
C LEU A 329 -4.42 1.12 2.20
N SER A 330 -4.11 0.65 0.99
CA SER A 330 -3.87 -0.78 0.72
C SER A 330 -2.67 -1.31 1.51
N GLN A 331 -1.57 -0.54 1.57
CA GLN A 331 -0.39 -0.88 2.34
C GLN A 331 -0.66 -0.90 3.84
N ALA A 332 -1.36 0.11 4.36
CA ALA A 332 -1.77 0.14 5.76
C ALA A 332 -2.65 -1.07 6.14
N ARG A 333 -3.55 -1.51 5.23
CA ARG A 333 -4.33 -2.73 5.44
C ARG A 333 -3.47 -3.99 5.46
N THR A 334 -2.50 -4.11 4.56
CA THR A 334 -1.59 -5.26 4.56
C THR A 334 -0.76 -5.29 5.84
N ASP A 335 -0.24 -4.15 6.27
CA ASP A 335 0.58 -4.05 7.49
C ASP A 335 -0.25 -4.39 8.74
N ALA A 336 -1.49 -3.87 8.83
CA ALA A 336 -2.42 -4.22 9.90
C ALA A 336 -2.73 -5.72 9.93
N SER A 337 -2.96 -6.34 8.75
CA SER A 337 -3.20 -7.79 8.66
C SER A 337 -1.99 -8.62 9.09
N GLN A 338 -0.78 -8.20 8.73
CA GLN A 338 0.46 -8.86 9.14
C GLN A 338 0.69 -8.71 10.65
N ALA A 339 0.43 -7.52 11.21
CA ALA A 339 0.49 -7.28 12.65
C ALA A 339 -0.49 -8.17 13.40
N GLN A 340 -1.73 -8.30 12.92
CA GLN A 340 -2.73 -9.20 13.49
C GLN A 340 -2.29 -10.67 13.43
N GLN A 341 -1.76 -11.13 12.28
CA GLN A 341 -1.23 -12.48 12.16
C GLN A 341 -0.07 -12.74 13.12
N LYS A 342 0.87 -11.79 13.27
CA LYS A 342 1.97 -11.89 14.24
C LYS A 342 1.43 -11.99 15.66
N HIS A 343 0.44 -11.16 16.01
CA HIS A 343 -0.18 -11.19 17.33
C HIS A 343 -0.91 -12.51 17.60
N VAL A 344 -1.66 -13.05 16.63
CA VAL A 344 -2.32 -14.37 16.76
C VAL A 344 -1.29 -15.48 16.93
N LYS A 345 -0.20 -15.47 16.14
CA LYS A 345 0.90 -16.44 16.29
C LYS A 345 1.54 -16.36 17.67
N TRP A 346 1.85 -15.15 18.14
CA TRP A 346 2.41 -14.93 19.47
C TRP A 346 1.48 -15.38 20.60
N GLN A 347 0.18 -15.07 20.49
CA GLN A 347 -0.83 -15.59 21.42
C GLN A 347 -0.89 -17.13 21.40
N GLY A 348 -0.79 -17.75 20.23
CA GLY A 348 -0.69 -19.21 20.08
C GLY A 348 0.50 -19.78 20.82
N GLN A 349 1.71 -19.23 20.59
CA GLN A 349 2.94 -19.64 21.28
C GLN A 349 2.83 -19.46 22.80
N LEU A 350 2.20 -18.37 23.26
CA LEU A 350 2.01 -18.13 24.69
C LEU A 350 1.04 -19.15 25.30
N ARG A 351 -0.06 -19.48 24.61
CA ARG A 351 -1.00 -20.53 25.03
C ARG A 351 -0.33 -21.90 25.08
N GLU A 352 0.50 -22.22 24.09
CA GLU A 352 1.27 -23.47 24.03
C GLU A 352 2.28 -23.55 25.18
N LYS A 353 3.02 -22.48 25.48
CA LYS A 353 3.90 -22.40 26.65
C LYS A 353 3.14 -22.56 27.97
N VAL A 354 1.97 -21.93 28.11
CA VAL A 354 1.13 -22.11 29.30
C VAL A 354 0.62 -23.56 29.40
N ALA A 355 0.30 -24.19 28.29
CA ALA A 355 -0.10 -25.60 28.25
C ALA A 355 1.06 -26.52 28.66
N SER A 356 2.27 -26.30 28.13
CA SER A 356 3.45 -27.09 28.50
C SER A 356 3.79 -26.93 29.97
N PHE A 357 3.77 -25.70 30.52
CA PHE A 357 3.97 -25.49 31.95
C PHE A 357 2.88 -26.14 32.82
N ARG A 358 1.64 -26.23 32.34
CA ARG A 358 0.57 -26.96 33.04
C ARG A 358 0.79 -28.46 33.02
N GLU A 359 1.23 -29.01 31.89
CA GLU A 359 1.55 -30.43 31.75
C GLU A 359 2.76 -30.82 32.61
N GLU A 360 3.85 -30.05 32.56
CA GLU A 360 5.00 -30.21 33.46
C GLU A 360 4.57 -30.11 34.92
N LYS A 361 3.75 -29.12 35.29
CA LYS A 361 3.23 -29.04 36.67
C LYS A 361 2.44 -30.29 37.06
N ALA A 362 1.63 -30.83 36.16
CA ALA A 362 0.88 -32.06 36.41
C ALA A 362 1.82 -33.25 36.59
N THR A 363 2.86 -33.40 35.75
CA THR A 363 3.85 -34.48 35.90
C THR A 363 4.60 -34.35 37.24
N TRP A 364 5.11 -33.17 37.58
CA TRP A 364 5.75 -32.91 38.87
C TRP A 364 4.82 -33.21 40.06
N GLN A 365 3.54 -32.87 39.96
CA GLN A 365 2.55 -33.21 40.99
C GLN A 365 2.35 -34.72 41.12
N THR A 366 2.28 -35.46 40.00
CA THR A 366 2.19 -36.92 40.03
C THR A 366 3.45 -37.58 40.58
N GLU A 367 4.64 -37.09 40.23
CA GLU A 367 5.91 -37.58 40.76
C GLU A 367 6.06 -37.27 42.24
N ALA A 368 5.69 -36.07 42.68
CA ALA A 368 5.68 -35.72 44.10
C ALA A 368 4.69 -36.58 44.89
N ALA A 369 3.52 -36.89 44.32
CA ALA A 369 2.56 -37.83 44.94
C ALA A 369 3.15 -39.25 45.01
N ARG A 370 3.81 -39.72 43.95
CA ARG A 370 4.50 -41.02 43.91
C ARG A 370 5.58 -41.11 44.99
N ILE A 371 6.49 -40.14 45.06
CA ILE A 371 7.57 -40.11 46.05
C ILE A 371 7.03 -40.05 47.47
N ARG A 372 5.95 -39.28 47.72
CA ARG A 372 5.30 -39.24 49.05
C ARG A 372 4.69 -40.59 49.42
N ALA A 373 4.09 -41.32 48.46
CA ALA A 373 3.60 -42.67 48.68
C ALA A 373 4.74 -43.65 48.97
N GLU A 374 5.79 -43.65 48.15
CA GLU A 374 7.00 -44.47 48.37
C GLU A 374 7.66 -44.18 49.73
N LEU A 375 7.74 -42.92 50.15
CA LEU A 375 8.26 -42.52 51.45
C LEU A 375 7.36 -43.01 52.60
N SER A 376 6.04 -42.93 52.43
CA SER A 376 5.07 -43.47 53.41
C SER A 376 5.22 -44.98 53.55
N ASP A 377 5.36 -45.71 52.45
CA ASP A 377 5.56 -47.16 52.43
C ASP A 377 6.92 -47.54 53.04
N ALA A 378 7.98 -46.79 52.73
CA ALA A 378 9.29 -46.94 53.37
C ALA A 378 9.23 -46.67 54.88
N HIS A 379 8.52 -45.64 55.32
CA HIS A 379 8.30 -45.40 56.75
C HIS A 379 7.48 -46.52 57.41
N ALA A 380 6.47 -47.06 56.73
CA ALA A 380 5.67 -48.18 57.23
C ALA A 380 6.53 -49.45 57.38
N THR A 381 7.37 -49.77 56.38
CA THR A 381 8.29 -50.91 56.45
C THR A 381 9.36 -50.73 57.52
N VAL A 382 9.96 -49.53 57.65
CA VAL A 382 10.92 -49.24 58.73
C VAL A 382 10.25 -49.35 60.10
N LYS A 383 8.99 -48.91 60.24
CA LYS A 383 8.22 -49.08 61.47
C LYS A 383 7.98 -50.56 61.78
N ALA A 384 7.53 -51.34 60.80
CA ALA A 384 7.34 -52.79 60.96
C ALA A 384 8.65 -53.50 61.36
N GLN A 385 9.75 -53.19 60.67
CA GLN A 385 11.08 -53.72 61.02
C GLN A 385 11.53 -53.31 62.44
N ARG A 386 11.20 -52.10 62.89
CA ARG A 386 11.49 -51.67 64.28
C ARG A 386 10.68 -52.45 65.30
N GLU A 387 9.41 -52.74 65.00
CA GLU A 387 8.54 -53.57 65.84
C GLU A 387 9.06 -55.01 65.91
N GLU A 388 9.37 -55.63 64.76
CA GLU A 388 10.00 -56.95 64.69
C GLU A 388 11.34 -56.99 65.46
N LEU A 389 12.20 -55.98 65.30
CA LEU A 389 13.45 -55.89 66.07
C LEU A 389 13.21 -55.72 67.57
N ALA A 390 12.13 -55.06 67.98
CA ALA A 390 11.76 -54.95 69.39
C ALA A 390 11.29 -56.30 69.95
N GLU A 391 10.52 -57.06 69.19
CA GLU A 391 10.12 -58.43 69.51
C GLU A 391 11.34 -59.35 69.65
N VAL A 392 12.23 -59.36 68.65
CA VAL A 392 13.48 -60.14 68.67
C VAL A 392 14.38 -59.72 69.83
N LYS A 393 14.51 -58.42 70.12
CA LYS A 393 15.27 -57.95 71.30
C LYS A 393 14.65 -58.44 72.61
N ASN A 394 13.32 -58.44 72.72
CA ASN A 394 12.61 -58.95 73.89
C ASN A 394 12.81 -60.47 74.04
N GLU A 395 12.72 -61.23 72.95
CA GLU A 395 13.03 -62.66 72.95
C GLU A 395 14.48 -62.93 73.33
N ARG A 396 15.45 -62.19 72.77
CA ARG A 396 16.86 -62.27 73.17
C ARG A 396 17.04 -61.96 74.64
N PHE A 397 16.35 -60.95 75.17
CA PHE A 397 16.39 -60.61 76.59
C PHE A 397 15.80 -61.74 77.46
N LYS A 398 14.67 -62.34 77.06
CA LYS A 398 14.11 -63.53 77.74
C LYS A 398 15.09 -64.70 77.72
N LEU A 399 15.75 -64.97 76.59
CA LEU A 399 16.77 -66.02 76.47
C LEU A 399 18.00 -65.70 77.31
N GLN A 400 18.46 -64.45 77.32
CA GLN A 400 19.59 -64.00 78.14
C GLN A 400 19.27 -64.13 79.64
N ASN A 401 18.05 -63.77 80.06
CA ASN A 401 17.62 -63.97 81.45
C ASN A 401 17.58 -65.45 81.84
N ARG A 402 17.12 -66.33 80.94
CA ARG A 402 17.20 -67.78 81.17
C ARG A 402 18.64 -68.27 81.27
N LEU A 403 19.56 -67.71 80.47
CA LEU A 403 20.98 -68.04 80.52
C LEU A 403 21.62 -67.60 81.85
N THR A 404 21.37 -66.36 82.29
CA THR A 404 21.87 -65.85 83.57
C THR A 404 21.24 -66.56 84.77
N GLU A 405 19.98 -67.01 84.67
CA GLU A 405 19.36 -67.88 85.67
C GLU A 405 19.98 -69.30 85.69
N ALA A 406 20.40 -69.81 84.54
CA ALA A 406 21.07 -71.10 84.42
C ALA A 406 22.54 -71.06 84.90
N GLU A 407 23.22 -69.91 84.79
CA GLU A 407 24.62 -69.74 85.19
C GLU A 407 24.92 -70.14 86.65
N PRO A 408 24.19 -69.68 87.69
CA PRO A 408 24.43 -70.13 89.06
C PRO A 408 24.07 -71.60 89.26
N LYS A 409 23.08 -72.14 88.53
CA LYS A 409 22.75 -73.58 88.59
C LYS A 409 23.92 -74.43 88.09
N ILE A 410 24.59 -74.00 87.02
CA ILE A 410 25.81 -74.65 86.51
C ILE A 410 26.97 -74.49 87.51
N ARG A 411 27.16 -73.29 88.10
CA ARG A 411 28.19 -73.09 89.14
C ARG A 411 27.96 -73.98 90.35
N HIS A 412 26.72 -74.06 90.82
CA HIS A 412 26.35 -74.98 91.90
C HIS A 412 26.61 -76.44 91.51
N LEU A 413 26.32 -76.85 90.28
CA LEU A 413 26.68 -78.19 89.79
C LEU A 413 28.21 -78.40 89.82
N SER A 414 29.02 -77.45 89.37
CA SER A 414 30.49 -77.58 89.47
C SER A 414 31.01 -77.59 90.92
N ASP A 415 30.36 -76.84 91.82
CA ASP A 415 30.66 -76.85 93.25
C ASP A 415 30.28 -78.20 93.87
N TYR A 416 29.12 -78.76 93.48
CA TYR A 416 28.69 -80.10 93.89
C TYR A 416 29.63 -81.17 93.34
N GLU A 417 30.11 -81.07 92.11
CA GLU A 417 31.13 -81.97 91.56
C GLU A 417 32.43 -81.89 92.36
N THR A 418 32.88 -80.69 92.71
CA THR A 418 34.10 -80.48 93.52
C THR A 418 33.92 -81.02 94.94
N ARG A 419 32.77 -80.78 95.56
CA ARG A 419 32.43 -81.30 96.88
C ARG A 419 32.29 -82.82 96.86
N MET A 420 31.74 -83.39 95.80
CA MET A 420 31.68 -84.83 95.59
C MET A 420 33.07 -85.43 95.44
N LYS A 421 33.99 -84.77 94.70
CA LYS A 421 35.41 -85.15 94.64
C LYS A 421 36.07 -85.10 96.03
N GLN A 422 35.92 -84.01 96.78
CA GLN A 422 36.47 -83.88 98.13
C GLN A 422 35.91 -84.93 99.11
N LEU A 423 34.60 -85.20 99.06
CA LEU A 423 33.99 -86.25 99.86
C LEU A 423 34.55 -87.62 99.48
N THR A 424 34.73 -87.88 98.18
CA THR A 424 35.33 -89.12 97.68
C THR A 424 36.78 -89.27 98.15
N GLU A 425 37.59 -88.20 98.11
CA GLU A 425 38.96 -88.20 98.64
C GLU A 425 39.00 -88.39 100.16
N SER A 426 38.11 -87.72 100.90
CA SER A 426 38.01 -87.91 102.35
C SER A 426 37.61 -89.35 102.70
N GLN A 427 36.71 -89.95 101.93
CA GLN A 427 36.30 -91.34 102.12
C GLN A 427 37.48 -92.29 101.81
N ARG A 428 38.28 -91.99 100.77
CA ARG A 428 39.51 -92.72 100.48
C ARG A 428 40.54 -92.63 101.63
N LEU A 429 40.75 -91.44 102.19
CA LEU A 429 41.67 -91.24 103.33
C LEU A 429 41.17 -91.96 104.59
N TRP A 430 39.85 -91.95 104.83
CA TRP A 430 39.24 -92.75 105.89
C TRP A 430 39.43 -94.25 105.68
N ASP A 431 39.24 -94.74 104.45
CA ASP A 431 39.50 -96.14 104.12
C ASP A 431 40.98 -96.49 104.33
N GLU A 432 41.91 -95.60 103.96
CA GLU A 432 43.36 -95.74 104.22
C GLU A 432 43.69 -95.72 105.72
N ASP A 433 43.07 -94.85 106.51
CA ASP A 433 43.27 -94.79 107.98
C ASP A 433 42.70 -96.02 108.67
N VAL A 434 41.53 -96.52 108.24
CA VAL A 434 40.96 -97.79 108.72
C VAL A 434 41.87 -98.96 108.35
N GLN A 435 42.45 -98.95 107.15
CA GLN A 435 43.45 -99.93 106.73
C GLN A 435 44.68 -99.89 107.64
N ARG A 436 45.23 -98.70 107.93
CA ARG A 436 46.35 -98.49 108.87
C ARG A 436 46.00 -98.96 110.28
N CYS A 437 44.78 -98.72 110.77
CA CYS A 437 44.32 -99.25 112.05
C CYS A 437 44.26 -100.79 112.05
N LYS A 438 43.81 -101.43 110.96
CA LYS A 438 43.82 -102.89 110.83
C LYS A 438 45.26 -103.44 110.80
N GLU A 439 46.16 -102.79 110.07
CA GLU A 439 47.58 -103.19 109.99
C GLU A 439 48.29 -103.02 111.35
N ALA A 440 48.04 -101.94 112.08
CA ALA A 440 48.55 -101.75 113.44
C ALA A 440 48.03 -102.80 114.42
N LEU A 441 46.75 -103.21 114.29
CA LEU A 441 46.18 -104.30 115.07
C LEU A 441 46.89 -105.63 114.77
N GLN A 442 47.12 -105.94 113.50
CA GLN A 442 47.86 -107.14 113.08
C GLN A 442 49.31 -107.15 113.58
N GLN A 443 49.99 -105.99 113.59
CA GLN A 443 51.34 -105.87 114.14
C GLN A 443 51.37 -106.04 115.67
N ALA A 444 50.34 -105.58 116.39
CA ALA A 444 50.19 -105.79 117.83
C ALA A 444 49.86 -107.26 118.18
N GLU A 445 49.10 -107.96 117.35
CA GLU A 445 48.86 -109.40 117.49
C GLU A 445 50.13 -110.21 117.20
N ALA A 446 50.92 -109.81 116.21
CA ALA A 446 52.22 -110.43 115.91
C ALA A 446 53.27 -110.20 117.00
N SER A 447 53.25 -109.05 117.70
CA SER A 447 54.14 -108.79 118.84
C SER A 447 53.70 -109.54 120.10
N LYS A 448 52.38 -109.71 120.31
CA LYS A 448 51.84 -110.63 121.33
C LYS A 448 52.24 -112.08 121.07
N ALA A 449 52.18 -112.54 119.82
CA ALA A 449 52.62 -113.89 119.45
C ALA A 449 54.12 -114.10 119.70
N ARG A 450 54.97 -113.12 119.37
CA ARG A 450 56.42 -113.16 119.67
C ARG A 450 56.73 -113.17 121.17
N CYS A 451 55.95 -112.47 122.00
CA CYS A 451 56.10 -112.55 123.45
C CYS A 451 55.67 -113.92 124.02
N HIS A 452 54.63 -114.55 123.48
CA HIS A 452 54.26 -115.92 123.86
C HIS A 452 55.30 -116.98 123.43
N GLU A 453 55.96 -116.77 122.29
CA GLU A 453 57.04 -117.63 121.80
C GLU A 453 58.30 -117.51 122.68
N LEU A 454 58.66 -116.28 123.10
CA LEU A 454 59.72 -116.01 124.07
C LEU A 454 59.41 -116.56 125.48
N GLU A 455 58.15 -116.55 125.91
CA GLU A 455 57.71 -117.19 127.17
C GLU A 455 57.80 -118.73 127.12
N GLN A 456 57.61 -119.36 125.97
CA GLN A 456 57.82 -120.80 125.79
C GLN A 456 59.33 -121.17 125.78
N MET A 457 60.19 -120.35 125.17
CA MET A 457 61.65 -120.56 125.19
C MET A 457 62.28 -120.37 126.58
N LEU A 458 61.74 -119.47 127.41
CA LEU A 458 62.16 -119.32 128.81
C LEU A 458 61.74 -120.51 129.69
N ARG A 459 60.71 -121.29 129.29
CA ARG A 459 60.31 -122.53 129.97
C ARG A 459 61.18 -123.73 129.59
N THR A 460 61.66 -123.81 128.35
CA THR A 460 62.59 -124.88 127.93
C THR A 460 64.00 -124.67 128.49
N SER A 461 64.49 -123.42 128.52
CA SER A 461 65.80 -123.07 129.11
C SER A 461 65.86 -123.26 130.64
N ARG A 462 64.73 -123.11 131.35
CA ARG A 462 64.63 -123.42 132.79
C ARG A 462 64.55 -124.93 133.09
N GLN A 463 64.10 -125.75 132.14
CA GLN A 463 64.06 -127.21 132.31
C GLN A 463 65.46 -127.84 132.12
N GLU A 464 66.27 -127.31 131.19
CA GLU A 464 67.62 -127.81 130.88
C GLU A 464 68.69 -127.53 131.96
N THR A 465 68.41 -126.62 132.91
CA THR A 465 69.32 -126.25 133.99
C THR A 465 69.10 -127.07 135.27
N VAL A 466 67.97 -127.77 135.41
CA VAL A 466 67.70 -128.67 136.54
C VAL A 466 68.28 -130.08 136.29
N ASP A 467 68.34 -130.53 135.03
CA ASP A 467 68.79 -131.90 134.69
C ASP A 467 70.32 -132.07 134.61
N ARG A 468 71.09 -130.98 134.53
CA ARG A 468 72.56 -131.04 134.56
C ARG A 468 73.19 -130.98 135.97
N ALA A 469 72.38 -131.04 137.03
CA ALA A 469 72.81 -131.01 138.43
C ALA A 469 72.93 -132.41 139.12
N ARG A 470 73.07 -133.51 138.37
CA ARG A 470 73.07 -134.90 138.91
C ARG A 470 74.24 -135.83 138.52
N ALA A 471 75.44 -135.32 138.20
CA ALA A 471 76.64 -136.16 138.14
C ALA A 471 77.92 -135.40 138.57
N ILE A 472 78.63 -136.03 139.50
CA ILE A 472 79.75 -135.59 140.36
C ILE A 472 81.04 -135.30 139.56
N ASP A 473 81.76 -134.19 139.79
CA ASP A 473 83.01 -134.11 140.59
C ASP A 473 83.70 -132.72 140.53
N ARG A 474 84.43 -132.38 141.60
CA ARG A 474 85.25 -131.16 141.91
C ARG A 474 86.54 -131.04 141.05
N PRO A 475 87.43 -130.00 141.15
CA PRO A 475 87.40 -128.65 141.79
C PRO A 475 87.99 -127.43 140.97
N ALA A 476 87.65 -126.19 141.39
CA ALA A 476 88.48 -124.94 141.59
C ALA A 476 89.51 -124.41 140.53
N PRO A 477 90.04 -123.16 140.62
CA PRO A 477 89.56 -121.87 141.20
C PRO A 477 89.80 -120.63 140.27
N VAL A 478 89.61 -119.41 140.84
CA VAL A 478 90.25 -118.10 140.48
C VAL A 478 89.50 -117.32 139.37
N SER A 479 89.16 -116.02 139.41
CA SER A 479 89.43 -114.90 140.31
C SER A 479 88.39 -113.78 140.07
N GLN A 480 87.94 -113.20 141.17
CA GLN A 480 87.78 -111.76 141.48
C GLN A 480 87.14 -110.84 140.42
N GLY A 481 86.04 -110.23 140.86
CA GLY A 481 86.22 -108.90 141.43
C GLY A 481 85.41 -107.77 140.79
N PRO A 482 85.15 -106.70 141.56
CA PRO A 482 84.01 -105.78 141.45
C PRO A 482 84.53 -104.38 141.01
N PRO A 483 84.03 -103.19 141.43
CA PRO A 483 82.77 -102.78 142.07
C PRO A 483 82.14 -101.45 141.51
N ALA A 484 81.00 -101.08 142.11
CA ALA A 484 80.58 -99.74 142.62
C ALA A 484 80.46 -98.46 141.75
N SER A 485 79.34 -97.76 142.05
CA SER A 485 79.18 -96.29 142.30
C SER A 485 79.30 -95.34 141.08
N GLN A 486 78.75 -94.12 140.99
CA GLN A 486 77.82 -93.26 141.75
C GLN A 486 77.63 -91.96 140.89
N ILE A 487 76.54 -91.22 141.11
CA ILE A 487 76.43 -89.74 141.14
C ILE A 487 76.46 -88.87 139.83
N ALA A 488 75.29 -88.22 139.62
CA ALA A 488 74.97 -86.80 139.38
C ALA A 488 75.34 -85.96 138.12
N ASN A 489 74.39 -85.01 137.92
CA ASN A 489 74.39 -83.70 137.26
C ASN A 489 73.93 -83.63 135.79
N ARG A 490 73.31 -82.55 135.28
CA ARG A 490 72.51 -81.39 135.78
C ARG A 490 72.29 -80.49 134.55
N ASP A 491 71.10 -79.89 134.41
CA ASP A 491 70.77 -78.63 133.68
C ASP A 491 71.01 -78.53 132.14
N GLN A 492 70.33 -77.70 131.32
CA GLN A 492 69.57 -76.46 131.52
C GLN A 492 68.69 -76.13 130.27
N LEU A 493 67.66 -75.31 130.46
CA LEU A 493 66.88 -74.49 129.49
C LEU A 493 67.75 -73.33 128.89
N PRO A 494 67.27 -72.27 128.17
CA PRO A 494 65.99 -71.93 127.48
C PRO A 494 66.12 -71.14 126.12
N ASP A 495 64.98 -70.78 125.49
CA ASP A 495 64.48 -69.37 125.31
C ASP A 495 64.06 -68.78 123.91
N ASN A 496 62.87 -68.14 123.94
CA ASN A 496 62.38 -66.88 123.33
C ASN A 496 62.03 -66.62 121.82
N ARG A 497 60.70 -66.40 121.62
CA ARG A 497 59.97 -65.18 121.12
C ARG A 497 59.71 -64.84 119.61
N PRO A 498 58.69 -63.98 119.32
CA PRO A 498 57.87 -63.93 118.08
C PRO A 498 57.98 -62.58 117.27
N SER A 499 56.99 -62.30 116.40
CA SER A 499 56.60 -61.03 115.67
C SER A 499 57.00 -60.93 114.18
N ASN A 500 56.47 -60.08 113.28
CA ASN A 500 55.20 -59.36 112.97
C ASN A 500 55.58 -58.27 111.92
N ASP A 501 54.65 -57.84 111.05
CA ASP A 501 54.64 -56.57 110.27
C ASP A 501 55.74 -56.32 109.19
N LYS A 502 55.65 -55.46 108.16
CA LYS A 502 54.63 -54.78 107.34
C LYS A 502 55.40 -53.94 106.28
N ALA A 503 54.77 -53.76 105.12
CA ALA A 503 54.65 -52.52 104.31
C ALA A 503 55.86 -51.64 103.88
N SER A 504 55.74 -51.21 102.61
CA SER A 504 56.11 -49.91 102.01
C SER A 504 57.40 -49.85 101.18
N GLN A 505 57.23 -49.64 99.87
CA GLN A 505 57.65 -48.37 99.23
C GLN A 505 57.14 -48.26 97.77
N ASP A 506 55.94 -47.71 97.67
CA ASP A 506 55.45 -46.87 96.58
C ASP A 506 55.80 -45.41 96.94
N ILE A 507 56.45 -44.66 96.04
CA ILE A 507 56.53 -43.18 96.02
C ILE A 507 57.12 -42.70 94.67
N GLY A 508 57.95 -43.50 93.98
CA GLY A 508 58.59 -43.09 92.72
C GLY A 508 57.70 -43.13 91.46
N PHE A 509 56.65 -43.97 91.46
CA PHE A 509 55.79 -44.16 90.28
C PHE A 509 54.83 -42.98 90.05
N TYR A 510 54.32 -42.37 91.14
CA TYR A 510 53.32 -41.30 91.05
C TYR A 510 53.88 -39.94 90.62
N ILE A 511 55.20 -39.70 90.77
CA ILE A 511 55.83 -38.44 90.34
C ILE A 511 55.98 -38.39 88.80
N LYS A 512 56.32 -39.52 88.17
CA LYS A 512 56.42 -39.60 86.69
C LYS A 512 55.08 -39.48 85.98
N LEU A 513 53.98 -39.88 86.61
CA LEU A 513 52.64 -39.80 86.01
C LEU A 513 52.09 -38.37 85.98
N LEU A 514 52.55 -37.50 86.88
CA LEU A 514 52.16 -36.09 86.94
C LEU A 514 52.91 -35.23 85.90
N GLU A 515 54.21 -35.46 85.69
CA GLU A 515 54.98 -34.76 84.65
C GLU A 515 54.48 -35.09 83.23
N ASP A 516 54.02 -36.33 82.99
CA ASP A 516 53.50 -36.78 81.69
C ASP A 516 52.10 -36.22 81.37
N ALA A 517 51.36 -35.78 82.39
CA ALA A 517 50.04 -35.14 82.26
C ALA A 517 50.14 -33.63 81.96
N GLU A 518 51.11 -32.91 82.54
CA GLU A 518 51.33 -31.49 82.23
C GLU A 518 51.81 -31.28 80.79
N ALA A 519 52.69 -32.16 80.27
CA ALA A 519 53.17 -32.10 78.90
C ALA A 519 52.05 -32.28 77.84
N ARG A 520 50.99 -33.04 78.16
CA ARG A 520 49.84 -33.23 77.26
C ARG A 520 48.90 -32.03 77.25
N ASN A 521 48.75 -31.32 78.37
CA ASN A 521 47.90 -30.12 78.43
C ASN A 521 48.49 -28.95 77.64
N VAL A 522 49.80 -28.71 77.74
CA VAL A 522 50.47 -27.65 76.96
C VAL A 522 50.37 -27.90 75.44
N LYS A 523 50.34 -29.17 75.03
CA LYS A 523 50.18 -29.53 73.61
C LYS A 523 48.75 -29.25 73.09
N LEU A 524 47.72 -29.49 73.91
CA LEU A 524 46.32 -29.25 73.56
C LEU A 524 45.95 -27.75 73.53
N GLU A 525 46.59 -26.92 74.37
CA GLU A 525 46.41 -25.46 74.31
C GLU A 525 47.01 -24.85 73.03
N ARG A 526 48.09 -25.43 72.50
CA ARG A 526 48.71 -24.98 71.25
C ARG A 526 47.87 -25.32 70.01
N GLU A 527 47.28 -26.52 69.97
CA GLU A 527 46.37 -26.94 68.88
C GLU A 527 45.05 -26.13 68.87
N ASN A 528 44.53 -25.71 70.02
CA ASN A 528 43.32 -24.87 70.09
C ASN A 528 43.53 -23.42 69.61
N LEU A 529 44.75 -22.88 69.71
CA LEU A 529 45.08 -21.54 69.20
C LEU A 529 45.22 -21.53 67.67
N GLU A 530 45.64 -22.64 67.04
CA GLU A 530 45.78 -22.76 65.59
C GLU A 530 44.42 -22.95 64.87
N VAL A 531 43.44 -23.58 65.52
CA VAL A 531 42.09 -23.79 64.95
C VAL A 531 41.25 -22.50 64.92
N ASN A 532 41.43 -21.59 65.89
CA ASN A 532 40.70 -20.31 65.92
C ASN A 532 41.20 -19.27 64.91
N GLY A 533 42.44 -19.39 64.40
CA GLY A 533 42.97 -18.49 63.36
C GLY A 533 42.40 -18.76 61.96
N ASN A 534 42.02 -20.01 61.66
CA ASN A 534 41.55 -20.42 60.32
C ASN A 534 40.05 -20.19 60.06
N VAL A 535 39.28 -19.66 61.03
CA VAL A 535 37.83 -19.40 60.88
C VAL A 535 37.56 -17.97 60.38
N HIS A 536 38.56 -17.09 60.30
CA HIS A 536 38.37 -15.67 59.91
C HIS A 536 38.68 -15.34 58.43
N ASP A 537 39.25 -16.28 57.65
CA ASP A 537 39.74 -16.01 56.27
C ASP A 537 38.85 -16.57 55.13
N THR A 538 37.65 -17.08 55.42
CA THR A 538 36.76 -17.67 54.38
C THR A 538 35.38 -17.02 54.26
N SER A 539 35.23 -15.74 54.61
CA SER A 539 33.96 -15.02 54.44
C SER A 539 34.14 -13.67 53.73
N PHE A 540 34.60 -13.66 52.46
CA PHE A 540 34.52 -12.45 51.63
C PHE A 540 34.68 -12.70 50.11
N ILE A 541 33.79 -13.48 49.48
CA ILE A 541 33.54 -13.38 48.02
C ILE A 541 32.07 -13.73 47.73
N PHE A 542 31.21 -12.72 47.57
CA PHE A 542 30.01 -12.81 46.73
C PHE A 542 29.83 -11.45 46.03
N ALA A 543 29.88 -11.50 44.71
CA ALA A 543 29.62 -10.40 43.80
C ALA A 543 28.11 -10.32 43.53
N ASP A 544 27.54 -9.12 43.64
CA ASP A 544 26.21 -8.77 43.14
C ASP A 544 26.38 -8.04 41.80
N GLU A 545 26.00 -8.70 40.71
CA GLU A 545 25.64 -8.10 39.43
C GLU A 545 24.36 -8.82 38.95
N ASP A 546 23.21 -8.20 39.19
CA ASP A 546 22.05 -8.12 38.28
C ASP A 546 20.82 -7.62 39.05
N VAL A 547 20.17 -6.58 38.54
CA VAL A 547 18.72 -6.52 38.22
C VAL A 547 18.36 -5.10 37.76
N GLN A 548 17.76 -5.06 36.58
CA GLN A 548 17.04 -3.94 35.98
C GLN A 548 15.80 -3.57 36.82
N GLU A 549 15.60 -2.27 37.04
CA GLU A 549 14.40 -1.53 36.64
C GLU A 549 14.67 -0.02 36.58
#